data_AF-A0A9X3MYC8-F1
#
_entry.id   AF-A0A9X3MYC8-F1
#
_cell.length_a   1.000
_cell.length_b   1.000
_cell.length_c   1.000
_cell.angle_alpha   90.00
_cell.angle_beta   90.00
_cell.angle_gamma   90.00
#
_symmetry.space_group_name_H-M   'P 1'
#
loop_
_entity.id
_entity.type
_entity.pdbx_description
1 polymer ?
#
loop_
_entity_poly.entity_id
_entity_poly.type
_entity_poly.pdbx_seq_one_letter_code
_entity_poly.pdbx_strand_id
1 'polypeptide(L)'
;MRTLAFGAAVVALLLSAPVALAHQGNPHYRSLVTSVTPAVKGVDVSVLNFDDRLLMHNTSGQDITILDYQNKPYAQLLKDGTVQVNTNSEAYYLNEDRLGETSVPKGLGSEPKWKQLSRSSRFEWHDHRAHWMGKSDPPNLKDKSVKTKIDNWTVPIQVAGDKGTIAGTLTWVPLDEGGLPVGAIFAFAALLIALSIAVFIIRRRRADGDGDGGGDGGAPQKKKEVVEAW
;
A
#
# COMPACT_ATOMS: atom_id res chain seq x y z
N MET A 1 7.77 12.56 -39.97
CA MET A 1 6.81 11.52 -39.51
C MET A 1 7.32 10.68 -38.32
N ARG A 2 8.62 10.35 -38.21
CA ARG A 2 9.13 9.43 -37.16
C ARG A 2 9.17 10.01 -35.73
N THR A 3 9.15 11.34 -35.57
CA THR A 3 9.20 12.03 -34.25
C THR A 3 7.84 12.28 -33.60
N LEU A 4 6.75 12.32 -34.39
CA LEU A 4 5.38 12.45 -33.87
C LEU A 4 4.86 11.13 -33.26
N ALA A 5 5.35 9.98 -33.76
CA ALA A 5 4.99 8.66 -33.25
C ALA A 5 5.56 8.37 -31.85
N PHE A 6 6.70 8.96 -31.47
CA PHE A 6 7.32 8.74 -30.16
C PHE A 6 6.64 9.52 -29.02
N GLY A 7 6.09 10.72 -29.30
CA GLY A 7 5.41 11.54 -28.28
C GLY A 7 4.05 10.97 -27.86
N ALA A 8 3.30 10.39 -28.81
CA ALA A 8 2.01 9.78 -28.53
C ALA A 8 2.14 8.50 -27.67
N ALA A 9 3.21 7.72 -27.85
CA ALA A 9 3.45 6.50 -27.09
C ALA A 9 3.76 6.77 -25.60
N VAL A 10 4.46 7.87 -25.28
CA VAL A 10 4.80 8.22 -23.89
C VAL A 10 3.59 8.76 -23.11
N VAL A 11 2.69 9.52 -23.75
CA VAL A 11 1.45 9.99 -23.12
C VAL A 11 0.48 8.83 -22.86
N ALA A 12 0.42 7.84 -23.76
CA ALA A 12 -0.41 6.65 -23.57
C ALA A 12 0.09 5.76 -22.40
N LEU A 13 1.41 5.65 -22.18
CA LEU A 13 1.97 4.89 -21.06
C LEU A 13 1.78 5.56 -19.68
N LEU A 14 1.69 6.89 -19.61
CA LEU A 14 1.48 7.61 -18.34
C LEU A 14 0.01 7.64 -17.89
N LEU A 15 -0.95 7.41 -18.81
CA LEU A 15 -2.38 7.31 -18.50
C LEU A 15 -2.81 5.91 -18.05
N SER A 16 -1.91 4.93 -18.13
CA SER A 16 -2.21 3.51 -17.91
C SER A 16 -1.31 2.84 -16.88
N ALA A 17 -0.56 3.61 -16.08
CA ALA A 17 0.02 3.06 -14.86
C ALA A 17 -1.15 2.64 -13.96
N PRO A 18 -1.39 1.33 -13.76
CA PRO A 18 -2.38 0.91 -12.79
C PRO A 18 -1.88 1.47 -11.46
N VAL A 19 -2.72 2.23 -10.76
CA VAL A 19 -2.46 2.54 -9.36
C VAL A 19 -2.27 1.17 -8.71
N ALA A 20 -1.07 0.88 -8.24
CA ALA A 20 -0.82 -0.36 -7.55
C ALA A 20 -1.72 -0.35 -6.31
N LEU A 21 -2.86 -1.04 -6.38
CA LEU A 21 -3.70 -1.35 -5.24
C LEU A 21 -2.92 -2.36 -4.38
N ALA A 22 -1.89 -1.88 -3.69
CA ALA A 22 -1.21 -2.66 -2.68
C ALA A 22 -2.20 -2.83 -1.52
N HIS A 23 -2.86 -3.99 -1.38
CA HIS A 23 -3.77 -4.38 -0.28
C HIS A 23 -4.10 -3.25 0.71
N GLN A 24 -5.00 -2.33 0.33
CA GLN A 24 -5.29 -1.16 1.15
C GLN A 24 -6.50 -1.40 2.04
N GLY A 25 -6.48 -0.79 3.22
CA GLY A 25 -7.66 -0.63 4.05
C GLY A 25 -8.77 0.11 3.33
N ASN A 26 -9.98 -0.02 3.85
CA ASN A 26 -11.12 0.68 3.27
C ASN A 26 -11.15 2.12 3.78
N PRO A 27 -11.07 3.13 2.90
CA PRO A 27 -10.97 4.52 3.34
C PRO A 27 -12.26 5.03 4.01
N HIS A 28 -13.40 4.34 3.83
CA HIS A 28 -14.65 4.65 4.55
C HIS A 28 -14.70 4.04 5.94
N TYR A 29 -13.89 3.05 6.28
CA TYR A 29 -13.85 2.49 7.62
C TYR A 29 -12.69 3.07 8.40
N ARG A 30 -12.99 3.68 9.56
CA ARG A 30 -11.98 4.10 10.50
C ARG A 30 -12.02 3.25 11.75
N SER A 31 -10.99 2.43 11.90
CA SER A 31 -10.74 1.67 13.11
C SER A 31 -9.72 2.41 13.98
N LEU A 32 -9.97 2.44 15.29
CA LEU A 32 -9.11 3.12 16.27
C LEU A 32 -8.99 2.27 17.52
N VAL A 33 -7.77 2.14 18.04
CA VAL A 33 -7.53 1.65 19.40
C VAL A 33 -8.04 2.70 20.38
N THR A 34 -8.88 2.29 21.32
CA THR A 34 -9.42 3.15 22.37
C THR A 34 -8.73 2.94 23.71
N SER A 35 -8.27 1.72 23.99
CA SER A 35 -7.48 1.44 25.20
C SER A 35 -6.65 0.16 25.09
N VAL A 36 -5.63 0.07 25.94
CA VAL A 36 -4.92 -1.17 26.26
C VAL A 36 -5.01 -1.36 27.77
N THR A 37 -5.50 -2.52 28.20
CA THR A 37 -5.72 -2.85 29.61
C THR A 37 -4.95 -4.12 29.98
N PRO A 38 -4.18 -4.15 31.09
CA PRO A 38 -3.83 -2.99 31.91
C PRO A 38 -3.06 -1.94 31.10
N ALA A 39 -3.09 -0.69 31.55
CA ALA A 39 -2.25 0.34 30.95
C ALA A 39 -0.79 0.05 31.32
N VAL A 40 0.06 -0.16 30.31
CA VAL A 40 1.48 -0.48 30.49
C VAL A 40 2.31 0.62 29.84
N LYS A 41 3.21 1.23 30.61
CA LYS A 41 4.13 2.24 30.08
C LYS A 41 5.04 1.61 29.04
N GLY A 42 5.16 2.24 27.86
CA GLY A 42 5.99 1.77 26.76
C GLY A 42 5.33 0.72 25.85
N VAL A 43 4.03 0.48 26.02
CA VAL A 43 3.22 -0.30 25.09
C VAL A 43 2.29 0.64 24.34
N ASP A 44 2.52 0.76 23.04
CA ASP A 44 1.69 1.56 22.13
C ASP A 44 1.04 0.64 21.09
N VAL A 45 -0.25 0.83 20.84
CA VAL A 45 -0.99 0.12 19.78
C VAL A 45 -1.76 1.12 18.96
N SER A 46 -1.68 1.00 17.63
CA SER A 46 -2.39 1.85 16.69
C SER A 46 -2.96 1.03 15.53
N VAL A 47 -3.94 1.59 14.83
CA VAL A 47 -4.41 1.08 13.55
C VAL A 47 -3.70 1.85 12.43
N LEU A 48 -3.15 1.11 11.47
CA LEU A 48 -2.57 1.63 10.24
C LEU A 48 -3.57 1.53 9.09
N ASN A 49 -3.44 2.46 8.15
CA ASN A 49 -4.16 2.44 6.88
C ASN A 49 -5.69 2.25 7.04
N PHE A 50 -6.31 3.19 7.77
CA PHE A 50 -7.77 3.25 8.03
C PHE A 50 -8.30 2.15 8.96
N ASP A 51 -8.38 0.92 8.48
CA ASP A 51 -8.91 -0.25 9.20
C ASP A 51 -8.08 -1.52 8.96
N ASP A 52 -6.89 -1.39 8.40
CA ASP A 52 -6.22 -2.51 7.76
C ASP A 52 -5.40 -3.37 8.73
N ARG A 53 -4.49 -2.74 9.48
CA ARG A 53 -3.50 -3.43 10.29
C ARG A 53 -3.37 -2.82 11.67
N LEU A 54 -3.14 -3.66 12.66
CA LEU A 54 -2.67 -3.23 13.98
C LEU A 54 -1.15 -3.15 13.97
N LEU A 55 -0.62 -2.10 14.59
CA LEU A 55 0.79 -1.94 14.89
C LEU A 55 0.96 -1.85 16.40
N MET A 56 1.69 -2.80 16.98
CA MET A 56 2.14 -2.75 18.36
C MET A 56 3.63 -2.41 18.42
N HIS A 57 3.99 -1.53 19.34
CA HIS A 57 5.36 -1.25 19.73
C HIS A 57 5.53 -1.53 21.23
N ASN A 58 6.46 -2.42 21.59
CA ASN A 58 6.70 -2.82 22.96
C ASN A 58 8.12 -2.44 23.43
N THR A 59 8.19 -1.41 24.28
CA THR A 59 9.41 -0.94 24.96
C THR A 59 9.29 -1.02 26.47
N SER A 60 8.27 -1.71 26.98
CA SER A 60 7.94 -1.79 28.40
C SER A 60 8.93 -2.63 29.23
N GLY A 61 9.72 -3.48 28.58
CA GLY A 61 10.55 -4.50 29.24
C GLY A 61 9.76 -5.72 29.74
N GLN A 62 8.47 -5.82 29.38
CA GLN A 62 7.63 -6.99 29.66
C GLN A 62 7.34 -7.77 28.38
N ASP A 63 7.17 -9.09 28.50
CA ASP A 63 6.73 -9.93 27.38
C ASP A 63 5.24 -9.71 27.13
N ILE A 64 4.87 -9.48 25.88
CA ILE A 64 3.47 -9.36 25.45
C ILE A 64 3.16 -10.50 24.50
N THR A 65 2.11 -11.27 24.81
CA THR A 65 1.55 -12.29 23.93
C THR A 65 0.22 -11.79 23.37
N ILE A 66 0.07 -11.80 22.05
CA ILE A 66 -1.21 -11.56 21.36
C ILE A 66 -1.90 -12.90 21.19
N LEU A 67 -3.19 -12.98 21.51
CA LEU A 67 -3.97 -14.22 21.38
C LEU A 67 -4.82 -14.24 20.10
N ASP A 68 -4.94 -15.42 19.51
CA ASP A 68 -5.77 -15.67 18.33
C ASP A 68 -7.27 -15.71 18.65
N TYR A 69 -8.06 -16.06 17.63
CA TYR A 69 -9.51 -16.13 17.68
C TYR A 69 -10.03 -17.24 18.61
N GLN A 70 -9.18 -18.19 19.00
CA GLN A 70 -9.49 -19.25 19.97
C GLN A 70 -8.79 -19.05 21.32
N ASN A 71 -8.27 -17.84 21.59
CA ASN A 71 -7.52 -17.49 22.80
C ASN A 71 -6.22 -18.28 23.01
N LYS A 72 -5.60 -18.78 21.94
CA LYS A 72 -4.27 -19.40 21.99
C LYS A 72 -3.19 -18.39 21.58
N PRO A 73 -1.91 -18.60 21.97
CA PRO A 73 -0.83 -17.69 21.58
C PRO A 73 -0.67 -17.59 20.06
N TYR A 74 -0.78 -16.37 19.52
CA TYR A 74 -0.57 -16.07 18.10
C TYR A 74 0.81 -15.46 17.85
N ALA A 75 1.14 -14.37 18.55
CA ALA A 75 2.38 -13.64 18.36
C ALA A 75 2.92 -13.16 19.70
N GLN A 76 4.22 -12.93 19.77
CA GLN A 76 4.89 -12.42 20.96
C GLN A 76 5.85 -11.28 20.61
N LEU A 77 5.83 -10.24 21.44
CA LEU A 77 6.85 -9.20 21.49
C LEU A 77 7.54 -9.33 22.86
N LEU A 78 8.74 -9.91 22.85
CA LEU A 78 9.51 -10.22 24.04
C LEU A 78 10.29 -8.99 24.53
N LYS A 79 10.64 -8.98 25.82
CA LYS A 79 11.35 -7.90 26.49
C LYS A 79 12.74 -7.59 25.92
N ASP A 80 13.36 -8.54 25.22
CA ASP A 80 14.65 -8.36 24.54
C ASP A 80 14.51 -7.76 23.13
N GLY A 81 13.28 -7.37 22.74
CA GLY A 81 12.93 -6.80 21.44
C GLY A 81 12.61 -7.83 20.37
N THR A 82 12.72 -9.14 20.66
CA THR A 82 12.37 -10.21 19.73
C THR A 82 10.88 -10.22 19.45
N VAL A 83 10.52 -10.28 18.16
CA VAL A 83 9.16 -10.47 17.69
C VAL A 83 9.07 -11.83 17.01
N GLN A 84 8.09 -12.63 17.41
CA GLN A 84 7.89 -13.98 16.89
C GLN A 84 6.41 -14.31 16.71
N VAL A 85 6.11 -15.17 15.74
CA VAL A 85 4.75 -15.65 15.44
C VAL A 85 4.67 -17.16 15.56
N ASN A 86 3.53 -17.64 16.03
CA ASN A 86 3.23 -19.05 16.19
C ASN A 86 2.67 -19.62 14.89
N THR A 87 3.45 -20.44 14.18
CA THR A 87 2.98 -21.09 12.94
C THR A 87 1.98 -22.22 13.19
N ASN A 88 1.73 -22.61 14.44
CA ASN A 88 0.65 -23.53 14.83
C ASN A 88 -0.65 -22.80 15.22
N SER A 89 -0.70 -21.47 15.17
CA SER A 89 -1.94 -20.71 15.36
C SER A 89 -2.67 -20.57 14.03
N GLU A 90 -4.00 -20.72 14.02
CA GLU A 90 -4.80 -20.50 12.82
C GLU A 90 -4.70 -19.05 12.33
N ALA A 91 -4.54 -18.09 13.24
CA ALA A 91 -4.37 -16.68 12.93
C ALA A 91 -3.10 -16.40 12.09
N TYR A 92 -2.08 -17.27 12.15
CA TYR A 92 -0.92 -17.16 11.24
C TYR A 92 -1.30 -17.29 9.77
N TYR A 93 -2.36 -18.05 9.46
CA TYR A 93 -2.83 -18.25 8.10
C TYR A 93 -3.99 -17.32 7.75
N LEU A 94 -4.95 -17.19 8.67
CA LEU A 94 -6.14 -16.38 8.46
C LEU A 94 -5.79 -14.90 8.26
N ASN A 95 -4.79 -14.38 8.97
CA ASN A 95 -4.44 -12.96 8.92
C ASN A 95 -3.61 -12.55 7.69
N GLU A 96 -3.20 -13.50 6.85
CA GLU A 96 -2.54 -13.17 5.58
C GLU A 96 -3.56 -12.73 4.51
N ASP A 97 -4.84 -13.03 4.71
CA ASP A 97 -5.93 -12.60 3.84
C ASP A 97 -6.89 -11.69 4.60
N ARG A 98 -7.27 -10.56 3.98
CA ARG A 98 -8.16 -9.58 4.61
C ARG A 98 -9.52 -10.16 4.97
N LEU A 99 -10.05 -11.10 4.21
CA LEU A 99 -11.38 -11.69 4.45
C LEU A 99 -11.30 -13.09 5.06
N GLY A 100 -10.11 -13.56 5.42
CA GLY A 100 -9.89 -14.89 6.00
C GLY A 100 -10.26 -16.04 5.05
N GLU A 101 -10.24 -15.81 3.73
CA GLU A 101 -10.58 -16.82 2.73
C GLU A 101 -9.44 -17.82 2.48
N THR A 102 -8.27 -17.59 3.09
CA THR A 102 -7.13 -18.51 3.06
C THR A 102 -7.44 -19.83 3.78
N SER A 103 -6.98 -20.94 3.20
CA SER A 103 -7.09 -22.25 3.82
C SER A 103 -6.11 -22.42 4.98
N VAL A 104 -6.64 -22.86 6.13
CA VAL A 104 -5.83 -23.23 7.29
C VAL A 104 -5.40 -24.70 7.16
N PRO A 105 -4.10 -25.03 7.32
CA PRO A 105 -3.64 -26.41 7.31
C PRO A 105 -4.34 -27.27 8.38
N LYS A 106 -4.67 -28.51 8.03
CA LYS A 106 -5.20 -29.48 9.01
C LYS A 106 -4.07 -29.97 9.92
N GLY A 107 -4.42 -30.27 11.17
CA GLY A 107 -3.50 -30.93 12.11
C GLY A 107 -2.42 -30.02 12.69
N LEU A 108 -2.70 -28.72 12.85
CA LEU A 108 -1.82 -27.82 13.62
C LEU A 108 -1.62 -28.37 15.04
N GLY A 109 -0.38 -28.31 15.52
CA GLY A 109 -0.03 -28.77 16.87
C GLY A 109 -0.69 -27.91 17.96
N SER A 110 -0.90 -28.49 19.14
CA SER A 110 -1.42 -27.74 20.31
C SER A 110 -0.40 -26.77 20.90
N GLU A 111 0.88 -27.16 20.86
CA GLU A 111 1.97 -26.32 21.37
C GLU A 111 2.40 -25.26 20.36
N PRO A 112 2.73 -24.03 20.80
CA PRO A 112 3.23 -23.00 19.92
C PRO A 112 4.53 -23.41 19.20
N LYS A 113 4.59 -23.15 17.89
CA LYS A 113 5.80 -23.26 17.08
C LYS A 113 6.25 -21.87 16.66
N TRP A 114 7.20 -21.32 17.42
CA TRP A 114 7.67 -19.95 17.24
C TRP A 114 8.59 -19.81 16.02
N LYS A 115 8.28 -18.83 15.18
CA LYS A 115 9.14 -18.32 14.12
C LYS A 115 9.48 -16.87 14.43
N GLN A 116 10.76 -16.59 14.66
CA GLN A 116 11.22 -15.20 14.82
C GLN A 116 11.03 -14.42 13.52
N LEU A 117 10.46 -13.23 13.63
CA LEU A 117 10.28 -12.29 12.52
C LEU A 117 11.29 -11.15 12.58
N SER A 118 11.54 -10.59 13.76
CA SER A 118 12.41 -9.41 13.90
C SER A 118 12.96 -9.27 15.31
N ARG A 119 13.82 -8.25 15.50
CA ARG A 119 14.28 -7.74 16.81
C ARG A 119 13.98 -6.24 16.98
N SER A 120 12.88 -5.77 16.39
CA SER A 120 12.57 -4.34 16.30
C SER A 120 11.63 -3.82 17.38
N SER A 121 11.18 -4.68 18.30
CA SER A 121 10.09 -4.40 19.25
C SER A 121 8.76 -4.00 18.59
N ARG A 122 8.62 -4.15 17.27
CA ARG A 122 7.44 -3.74 16.50
C ARG A 122 6.84 -4.92 15.76
N PHE A 123 5.54 -5.08 15.90
CA PHE A 123 4.78 -6.09 15.18
C PHE A 123 3.57 -5.45 14.51
N GLU A 124 3.45 -5.73 13.22
CA GLU A 124 2.34 -5.28 12.38
C GLU A 124 1.60 -6.52 11.89
N TRP A 125 0.27 -6.56 12.04
CA TRP A 125 -0.56 -7.68 11.60
C TRP A 125 -1.96 -7.22 11.19
N HIS A 126 -2.58 -7.96 10.27
CA HIS A 126 -4.03 -7.85 10.07
C HIS A 126 -4.76 -8.59 11.18
N ASP A 127 -5.89 -8.06 11.63
CA ASP A 127 -6.75 -8.72 12.62
C ASP A 127 -8.20 -8.54 12.22
N HIS A 128 -8.89 -9.65 11.94
CA HIS A 128 -10.27 -9.63 11.46
C HIS A 128 -11.25 -9.07 12.47
N ARG A 129 -10.86 -8.96 13.75
CA ARG A 129 -11.67 -8.31 14.78
C ARG A 129 -11.69 -6.80 14.61
N ALA A 130 -10.64 -6.20 14.05
CA ALA A 130 -10.47 -4.75 13.99
C ALA A 130 -11.14 -4.08 12.77
N HIS A 131 -11.78 -4.85 11.87
CA HIS A 131 -12.45 -4.33 10.69
C HIS A 131 -13.71 -5.11 10.31
N TRP A 132 -14.46 -4.60 9.32
CA TRP A 132 -15.64 -5.26 8.83
C TRP A 132 -15.27 -6.40 7.86
N MET A 133 -15.73 -7.61 8.16
CA MET A 133 -15.47 -8.84 7.37
C MET A 133 -16.59 -9.16 6.37
N GLY A 134 -17.73 -8.47 6.46
CA GLY A 134 -18.88 -8.76 5.62
C GLY A 134 -18.68 -8.30 4.18
N LYS A 135 -19.15 -9.11 3.22
CA LYS A 135 -19.17 -8.75 1.79
C LYS A 135 -20.22 -7.67 1.46
N SER A 136 -21.25 -7.56 2.29
CA SER A 136 -22.27 -6.51 2.23
C SER A 136 -22.03 -5.44 3.28
N ASP A 137 -22.70 -4.30 3.16
CA ASP A 137 -22.66 -3.26 4.19
C ASP A 137 -23.08 -3.80 5.57
N PRO A 138 -22.51 -3.25 6.67
CA PRO A 138 -22.95 -3.53 8.02
C PRO A 138 -24.45 -3.30 8.18
N PRO A 139 -25.19 -4.19 8.87
CA PRO A 139 -26.64 -4.07 8.99
C PRO A 139 -27.12 -2.72 9.55
N ASN A 140 -26.33 -2.07 10.40
CA ASN A 140 -26.62 -0.76 11.00
C ASN A 140 -26.22 0.44 10.13
N LEU A 141 -25.46 0.25 9.05
CA LEU A 141 -25.12 1.30 8.11
C LEU A 141 -26.29 1.54 7.13
N LYS A 142 -27.24 2.38 7.53
CA LYS A 142 -28.44 2.70 6.72
C LYS A 142 -28.27 3.92 5.83
N ASP A 143 -27.47 4.88 6.29
CA ASP A 143 -27.19 6.12 5.57
C ASP A 143 -25.66 6.31 5.50
N LYS A 144 -25.13 6.26 4.28
CA LYS A 144 -23.69 6.37 4.01
C LYS A 144 -23.18 7.81 4.03
N SER A 145 -24.08 8.81 4.10
CA SER A 145 -23.73 10.23 4.17
C SER A 145 -23.41 10.70 5.59
N VAL A 146 -23.67 9.88 6.60
CA VAL A 146 -23.40 10.20 8.01
C VAL A 146 -22.37 9.27 8.63
N LYS A 147 -21.56 9.83 9.53
CA LYS A 147 -20.62 9.05 10.33
C LYS A 147 -21.40 8.08 11.22
N THR A 148 -21.13 6.78 11.07
CA THR A 148 -21.89 5.72 11.75
C THR A 148 -20.95 4.78 12.48
N LYS A 149 -21.11 4.63 13.80
CA LYS A 149 -20.37 3.60 14.53
C LYS A 149 -20.83 2.22 14.08
N ILE A 150 -19.88 1.38 13.68
CA ILE A 150 -20.15 0.02 13.19
C ILE A 150 -20.09 -0.98 14.33
N ASP A 151 -18.95 -1.04 15.02
CA ASP A 151 -18.76 -2.00 16.11
C ASP A 151 -17.70 -1.53 17.13
N ASN A 152 -17.72 -2.13 18.31
CA ASN A 152 -16.57 -2.18 19.21
C ASN A 152 -15.85 -3.51 19.02
N TRP A 153 -14.53 -3.51 19.10
CA TRP A 153 -13.75 -4.72 18.97
C TRP A 153 -12.71 -4.84 20.07
N THR A 154 -12.27 -6.07 20.31
CA THR A 154 -11.24 -6.38 21.28
C THR A 154 -10.26 -7.42 20.72
N VAL A 155 -8.99 -7.26 21.07
CA VAL A 155 -7.93 -8.26 20.85
C VAL A 155 -7.38 -8.67 22.23
N PRO A 156 -7.63 -9.90 22.69
CA PRO A 156 -7.08 -10.40 23.93
C PRO A 156 -5.56 -10.52 23.82
N ILE A 157 -4.89 -10.07 24.89
CA ILE A 157 -3.44 -10.14 25.04
C ILE A 157 -3.10 -10.71 26.41
N GLN A 158 -1.84 -11.08 26.60
CA GLN A 158 -1.25 -11.30 27.91
C GLN A 158 -0.06 -10.37 28.09
N VAL A 159 0.03 -9.72 29.24
CA VAL A 159 1.14 -8.84 29.63
C VAL A 159 1.87 -9.51 30.78
N ALA A 160 3.12 -9.90 30.58
CA ALA A 160 3.89 -10.69 31.56
C ALA A 160 3.15 -11.95 32.06
N GLY A 161 2.26 -12.52 31.23
CA GLY A 161 1.43 -13.68 31.55
C GLY A 161 0.03 -13.34 32.07
N ASP A 162 -0.21 -12.12 32.56
CA ASP A 162 -1.52 -11.70 33.06
C ASP A 162 -2.47 -11.32 31.91
N LYS A 163 -3.76 -11.60 32.09
CA LYS A 163 -4.77 -11.29 31.07
C LYS A 163 -4.87 -9.79 30.83
N GLY A 164 -4.90 -9.41 29.56
CA GLY A 164 -5.13 -8.05 29.11
C GLY A 164 -5.99 -8.00 27.84
N THR A 165 -6.27 -6.79 27.38
CA THR A 165 -7.11 -6.55 26.21
C THR A 165 -6.71 -5.24 25.54
N ILE A 166 -6.57 -5.28 24.22
CA ILE A 166 -6.60 -4.11 23.36
C ILE A 166 -8.07 -3.92 22.97
N ALA A 167 -8.63 -2.74 23.20
CA ALA A 167 -9.98 -2.41 22.79
C ALA A 167 -9.96 -1.33 21.71
N GLY A 168 -10.98 -1.33 20.86
CA GLY A 168 -11.13 -0.32 19.84
C GLY A 168 -12.55 -0.19 19.31
N THR A 169 -12.71 0.72 18.34
CA THR A 169 -13.98 1.02 17.70
C THR A 169 -13.79 1.13 16.20
N LEU A 170 -14.71 0.53 15.45
CA LEU A 170 -14.83 0.65 14.01
C LEU A 170 -15.98 1.62 13.67
N THR A 171 -15.72 2.58 12.79
CA THR A 171 -16.68 3.62 12.41
C THR A 171 -16.68 3.83 10.90
N TRP A 172 -17.85 3.88 10.28
CA TRP A 172 -18.02 4.38 8.92
C TRP A 172 -17.86 5.90 8.89
N VAL A 173 -17.04 6.39 7.96
CA VAL A 173 -16.77 7.79 7.70
C VAL A 173 -17.12 8.09 6.24
N PRO A 174 -18.13 8.93 5.99
CA PRO A 174 -18.41 9.44 4.66
C PRO A 174 -17.17 10.17 4.13
N LEU A 175 -16.82 9.92 2.87
CA LEU A 175 -15.77 10.66 2.19
C LEU A 175 -16.44 11.62 1.22
N ASP A 176 -15.96 12.86 1.21
CA ASP A 176 -16.19 13.73 0.06
C ASP A 176 -15.33 13.18 -1.07
N GLU A 177 -15.94 12.36 -1.92
CA GLU A 177 -15.34 11.95 -3.18
C GLU A 177 -15.30 13.18 -4.10
N GLY A 178 -14.36 14.09 -3.81
CA GLY A 178 -14.09 15.25 -4.64
C GLY A 178 -13.94 14.79 -6.07
N GLY A 179 -14.77 15.33 -6.98
CA GLY A 179 -14.76 14.92 -8.38
C GLY A 179 -13.36 15.05 -8.97
N LEU A 180 -13.08 14.24 -10.00
CA LEU A 180 -11.81 14.33 -10.76
C LEU A 180 -11.48 15.80 -11.03
N PRO A 181 -10.23 16.26 -10.83
CA PRO A 181 -9.85 17.65 -11.07
C PRO A 181 -9.75 17.91 -12.57
N VAL A 182 -10.89 17.87 -13.27
CA VAL A 182 -11.02 17.94 -14.72
C VAL A 182 -10.33 19.20 -15.27
N GLY A 183 -10.42 20.32 -14.53
CA GLY A 183 -9.71 21.56 -14.88
C GLY A 183 -8.19 21.41 -14.88
N ALA A 184 -7.62 20.69 -13.91
CA ALA A 184 -6.18 20.43 -13.86
C ALA A 184 -5.73 19.49 -14.99
N ILE A 185 -6.56 18.49 -15.34
CA ILE A 185 -6.32 17.60 -16.48
C ILE A 185 -6.29 18.40 -17.78
N PHE A 186 -7.27 19.28 -18.01
CA PHE A 186 -7.31 20.12 -19.21
C PHE A 186 -6.15 21.13 -19.27
N ALA A 187 -5.80 21.76 -18.15
CA ALA A 187 -4.65 22.67 -18.08
C ALA A 187 -3.33 21.95 -18.42
N PHE A 188 -3.15 20.73 -17.92
CA PHE A 188 -1.98 19.90 -18.23
C PHE A 188 -1.94 19.49 -19.71
N ALA A 189 -3.08 19.08 -20.28
CA ALA A 189 -3.19 18.76 -21.70
C ALA A 189 -2.87 19.97 -22.60
N ALA A 190 -3.40 21.15 -22.26
CA ALA A 190 -3.12 22.38 -22.99
C ALA A 190 -1.64 22.76 -22.95
N LEU A 191 -0.98 22.58 -21.81
CA LEU A 191 0.46 22.81 -21.66
C LEU A 191 1.28 21.87 -22.58
N LEU A 192 0.94 20.58 -22.64
CA LEU A 192 1.61 19.63 -23.52
C LEU A 192 1.45 19.98 -25.01
N ILE A 193 0.27 20.46 -25.41
CA ILE A 193 0.01 20.92 -26.78
C ILE A 193 0.88 22.15 -27.09
N ALA A 194 0.90 23.15 -26.20
CA ALA A 194 1.68 24.38 -26.38
C ALA A 194 3.19 24.08 -26.51
N LEU A 195 3.72 23.20 -25.65
CA LEU A 195 5.12 22.76 -25.72
C LEU A 195 5.43 22.03 -27.03
N SER A 196 4.52 21.17 -27.50
CA SER A 196 4.68 20.45 -28.77
C SER A 196 4.70 21.40 -29.97
N ILE A 197 3.84 22.42 -29.97
CA ILE A 197 3.82 23.47 -31.00
C ILE A 197 5.13 24.26 -30.98
N ALA A 198 5.59 24.67 -29.79
CA ALA A 198 6.84 25.41 -29.64
C ALA A 198 8.05 24.61 -30.18
N VAL A 199 8.15 23.32 -29.83
CA VAL A 199 9.20 22.43 -30.35
C VAL A 199 9.12 22.29 -31.86
N PHE A 200 7.92 22.14 -32.44
CA PHE A 200 7.74 22.08 -33.89
C PHE A 200 8.23 23.35 -34.60
N ILE A 201 7.87 24.52 -34.08
CA ILE A 201 8.29 25.82 -34.62
C ILE A 201 9.82 25.97 -34.55
N ILE A 202 10.44 25.62 -33.41
CA ILE A 202 11.90 25.70 -33.24
C ILE A 202 12.62 24.76 -34.22
N ARG A 203 12.13 23.53 -34.41
CA ARG A 203 12.73 22.57 -35.33
C ARG A 203 12.62 23.01 -36.79
N ARG A 204 11.47 23.59 -37.18
CA ARG A 204 11.28 24.13 -38.54
C ARG A 204 12.24 25.29 -38.81
N ARG A 205 12.35 26.24 -37.87
CA ARG A 205 13.26 27.40 -38.02
C ARG A 205 14.74 27.01 -38.13
N ARG A 206 15.17 25.92 -37.48
CA ARG A 206 16.54 25.42 -37.62
C ARG A 206 16.78 24.75 -38.98
N ALA A 207 15.79 24.04 -39.53
CA ALA A 207 15.90 23.44 -40.85
C ALA A 207 15.92 24.48 -41.98
N ASP A 208 15.22 25.60 -41.80
CA ASP A 208 15.22 26.73 -42.75
C ASP A 208 16.51 27.59 -42.66
N GLY A 209 17.29 27.46 -41.58
CA GLY A 209 18.52 28.23 -41.33
C GLY A 209 19.82 27.60 -41.84
N ASP A 210 19.81 26.30 -42.16
CA ASP A 210 20.95 25.59 -42.76
C ASP A 210 20.95 25.67 -44.30
N GLY A 211 20.07 26.49 -44.89
CA GLY A 211 19.87 26.60 -46.33
C GLY A 211 20.69 27.67 -47.06
N ASP A 212 21.53 28.44 -46.36
CA ASP A 212 22.28 29.55 -46.98
C ASP A 212 23.76 29.55 -46.56
N GLY A 213 24.60 28.93 -47.39
CA GLY A 213 26.05 28.82 -47.22
C GLY A 213 26.67 28.10 -48.41
N GLY A 214 26.97 28.86 -49.47
CA GLY A 214 27.29 28.35 -50.81
C GLY A 214 28.72 27.84 -51.05
N GLY A 215 28.98 27.50 -52.33
CA GLY A 215 30.31 27.67 -52.94
C GLY A 215 30.97 26.45 -53.57
N ASP A 216 30.85 26.39 -54.90
CA ASP A 216 31.89 26.05 -55.87
C ASP A 216 32.17 24.58 -56.28
N GLY A 217 32.35 24.42 -57.59
CA GLY A 217 32.49 23.17 -58.31
C GLY A 217 33.92 22.65 -58.37
N GLY A 218 34.04 21.33 -58.42
CA GLY A 218 35.28 20.61 -58.73
C GLY A 218 34.99 19.13 -58.91
N ALA A 219 35.04 18.65 -60.16
CA ALA A 219 34.99 17.23 -60.54
C ALA A 219 36.43 16.67 -60.72
N PRO A 220 36.70 15.36 -61.01
CA PRO A 220 35.96 14.11 -60.78
C PRO A 220 36.85 12.94 -60.21
N GLN A 221 36.23 11.74 -60.01
CA GLN A 221 36.83 10.39 -59.78
C GLN A 221 37.54 10.16 -58.41
N LYS A 222 37.59 8.97 -57.77
CA LYS A 222 37.63 7.55 -58.20
C LYS A 222 37.36 6.61 -57.00
N LYS A 223 36.83 5.40 -57.28
CA LYS A 223 36.75 4.12 -56.50
C LYS A 223 37.31 4.04 -55.06
N LYS A 224 36.63 3.26 -54.21
CA LYS A 224 37.24 2.02 -53.64
C LYS A 224 36.21 1.03 -53.09
N GLU A 225 36.51 -0.24 -53.40
CA GLU A 225 35.85 -1.47 -52.98
C GLU A 225 35.80 -1.67 -51.46
N VAL A 226 34.78 -2.45 -51.09
CA VAL A 226 34.69 -3.47 -50.03
C VAL A 226 35.94 -3.69 -49.18
N VAL A 227 35.75 -3.67 -47.86
CA VAL A 227 36.45 -4.55 -46.94
C VAL A 227 35.42 -5.09 -45.94
N GLU A 228 35.05 -6.36 -46.07
CA GLU A 228 34.63 -7.15 -44.91
C GLU A 228 35.87 -7.50 -44.09
N ALA A 229 35.77 -7.33 -42.78
CA ALA A 229 36.62 -8.00 -41.82
C ALA A 229 35.88 -8.07 -40.47
N TRP A 230 35.41 -9.28 -40.15
CA TRP A 230 35.19 -9.90 -38.84
C TRP A 230 34.59 -9.08 -37.71
#